data_AF-A0A7V8WWE1-F1
#
_entry.id   AF-A0A7V8WWE1-F1
#
_cell.length_a   1.000
_cell.length_b   1.000
_cell.length_c   1.000
_cell.angle_alpha   90.00
_cell.angle_beta   90.00
_cell.angle_gamma   90.00
#
_symmetry.space_group_name_H-M   'P 1'
#
loop_
_entity.id
_entity.type
_entity.pdbx_description
1 polymer ?
#
loop_
_entity_poly.entity_id
_entity_poly.type
_entity_poly.pdbx_seq_one_letter_code
_entity_poly.pdbx_strand_id
1 'polypeptide(L)'
;MPARLANLVLARRLRGLTGLELTDLGPMRAASRRGWLDLAVVDRRSGWPLEQVLAAAAASWRIAEVPVPYRPRTGRSKVTGTVRGTVIAIRDMTAVFDRLAAR
;
A
#
# COMPACT_ATOMS: atom_id res chain seq x y z
N MET A 1 -14.10 7.22 -8.52
CA MET A 1 -13.14 7.54 -9.60
C MET A 1 -11.74 7.91 -9.09
N PRO A 2 -11.52 8.86 -8.16
CA PRO A 2 -10.16 9.27 -7.76
C PRO A 2 -9.35 8.16 -7.07
N ALA A 3 -10.00 7.27 -6.31
CA ALA A 3 -9.30 6.18 -5.62
C ALA A 3 -8.66 5.15 -6.57
N ARG A 4 -9.29 4.84 -7.71
CA ARG A 4 -8.74 3.88 -8.69
C ARG A 4 -7.50 4.44 -9.38
N LEU A 5 -7.50 5.73 -9.70
CA LEU A 5 -6.34 6.40 -10.26
C LEU A 5 -5.19 6.44 -9.25
N ALA A 6 -5.48 6.74 -7.98
CA ALA A 6 -4.47 6.72 -6.92
C ALA A 6 -3.83 5.34 -6.77
N ASN A 7 -4.64 4.27 -6.72
CA ASN A 7 -4.12 2.90 -6.63
C ASN A 7 -3.27 2.54 -7.86
N LEU A 8 -3.70 2.95 -9.06
CA LEU A 8 -2.92 2.73 -10.29
C LEU A 8 -1.57 3.44 -10.27
N VAL A 9 -1.51 4.69 -9.80
CA VAL A 9 -0.25 5.44 -9.66
C VAL A 9 0.68 4.76 -8.65
N LEU A 10 0.15 4.37 -7.49
CA LEU A 10 0.90 3.65 -6.48
C LEU A 10 1.44 2.32 -7.00
N ALA A 11 0.60 1.52 -7.65
CA ALA A 11 0.95 0.25 -8.26
C ALA A 11 2.07 0.41 -9.30
N ARG A 12 2.00 1.43 -10.16
CA ARG A 12 3.06 1.72 -11.14
C ARG A 12 4.38 2.10 -10.49
N ARG A 13 4.37 2.97 -9.49
CA ARG A 13 5.60 3.36 -8.77
C ARG A 13 6.20 2.17 -8.03
N LEU A 14 5.36 1.34 -7.42
CA LEU A 14 5.77 0.13 -6.73
C LEU A 14 6.39 -0.89 -7.69
N ARG A 15 5.76 -1.11 -8.87
CA ARG A 15 6.32 -1.94 -9.94
C ARG A 15 7.70 -1.43 -10.38
N GLY A 16 7.87 -0.12 -10.57
CA GLY A 16 9.15 0.46 -10.95
C GLY A 16 10.26 0.26 -9.91
N LEU A 17 9.93 0.25 -8.62
CA LEU A 17 10.90 0.11 -7.53
C LEU A 17 11.22 -1.35 -7.18
N THR A 18 10.27 -2.26 -7.39
CA THR A 18 10.35 -3.63 -6.85
C THR A 18 10.26 -4.72 -7.91
N GLY A 19 9.88 -4.38 -9.15
CA GLY A 19 9.55 -5.35 -10.20
C GLY A 19 8.21 -6.08 -10.00
N LEU A 20 7.48 -5.82 -8.92
CA LEU A 20 6.24 -6.52 -8.61
C LEU A 20 5.10 -6.13 -9.55
N GLU A 21 4.37 -7.14 -10.01
CA GLU A 21 3.20 -6.99 -10.89
C GLU A 21 1.90 -6.83 -10.09
N LEU A 22 1.83 -5.84 -9.21
CA LEU A 22 0.60 -5.52 -8.47
C LEU A 22 -0.24 -4.50 -9.23
N THR A 23 -1.57 -4.62 -9.15
CA THR A 23 -2.52 -3.65 -9.74
C THR A 23 -3.20 -2.82 -8.66
N ASP A 24 -3.28 -3.35 -7.44
CA ASP A 24 -3.78 -2.67 -6.25
C ASP A 24 -2.92 -3.02 -5.02
N LEU A 25 -2.98 -2.18 -3.99
CA LEU A 25 -2.45 -2.52 -2.68
C LEU A 25 -3.38 -3.49 -1.95
N GLY A 26 -4.65 -3.60 -2.33
CA GLY A 26 -5.61 -4.55 -1.76
C GLY A 26 -5.97 -4.26 -0.29
N PRO A 27 -7.19 -4.62 0.13
CA PRO A 27 -7.64 -4.42 1.52
C PRO A 27 -7.07 -5.45 2.49
N MET A 28 -6.55 -6.57 1.99
CA MET A 28 -6.09 -7.71 2.78
C MET A 28 -4.73 -8.19 2.28
N ARG A 29 -3.89 -8.63 3.22
CA ARG A 29 -2.60 -9.29 2.98
C ARG A 29 -2.46 -10.43 3.98
N ALA A 30 -1.84 -11.53 3.56
CA ALA A 30 -1.58 -12.68 4.42
C ALA A 30 -0.13 -13.13 4.25
N ALA A 31 0.53 -13.45 5.35
CA ALA A 31 1.87 -14.02 5.42
C ALA A 31 2.06 -14.67 6.79
N SER A 32 3.19 -15.36 7.01
CA SER A 32 3.50 -15.94 8.32
C SER A 32 3.61 -14.85 9.39
N ARG A 33 3.18 -15.15 10.63
CA ARG A 33 3.28 -14.21 11.75
C ARG A 33 4.72 -13.74 11.96
N ARG A 34 5.67 -14.68 11.95
CA ARG A 34 7.09 -14.38 12.15
C ARG A 34 7.60 -13.45 11.05
N GLY A 35 7.28 -13.75 9.79
CA GLY A 35 7.62 -12.86 8.68
C GLY A 35 7.08 -11.44 8.88
N TRP A 36 5.82 -11.28 9.30
CA TRP A 36 5.27 -9.94 9.54
C TRP A 36 6.00 -9.16 10.63
N LEU A 37 6.41 -9.84 11.69
CA LEU A 37 7.16 -9.22 12.79
C LEU A 37 8.57 -8.83 12.34
N ASP A 38 9.23 -9.68 11.55
CA ASP A 38 10.59 -9.46 11.07
C ASP A 38 10.68 -8.28 10.08
N LEU A 39 9.61 -7.96 9.37
CA LEU A 39 9.56 -6.77 8.49
C LEU A 39 9.61 -5.43 9.26
N ALA A 40 9.34 -5.43 10.57
CA ALA A 40 9.44 -4.27 11.46
C ALA A 40 8.78 -3.00 10.91
N VAL A 41 7.58 -3.14 10.34
CA VAL A 41 6.82 -2.03 9.73
C VAL A 41 6.37 -1.06 10.83
N VAL A 42 6.53 0.25 10.63
CA VAL A 42 6.39 1.25 11.69
C VAL A 42 5.28 2.27 11.46
N ASP A 43 4.84 2.48 10.22
CA ASP A 43 3.78 3.43 9.90
C ASP A 43 2.46 2.98 10.54
N ARG A 44 1.82 3.83 11.33
CA ARG A 44 0.51 3.51 11.97
C ARG A 44 -0.65 4.27 11.33
N ARG A 45 -0.43 4.86 10.17
CA ARG A 45 -1.39 5.70 9.45
C ARG A 45 -1.72 5.05 8.10
N SER A 46 -2.03 5.87 7.11
CA SER A 46 -2.35 5.41 5.75
C SER A 46 -1.14 4.94 4.93
N GLY A 47 0.09 5.11 5.42
CA GLY A 47 1.31 4.65 4.75
C GLY A 47 1.59 3.16 4.95
N TRP A 48 1.10 2.57 6.05
CA TRP A 48 1.27 1.16 6.42
C TRP A 48 1.12 0.15 5.26
N PRO A 49 0.04 0.19 4.45
CA PRO A 49 -0.16 -0.82 3.40
C PRO A 49 0.92 -0.78 2.32
N LEU A 50 1.48 0.40 2.05
CA LEU A 50 2.57 0.60 1.10
C LEU A 50 3.90 0.13 1.72
N GLU A 51 4.17 0.52 2.97
CA GLU A 51 5.39 0.14 3.69
C GLU A 51 5.52 -1.38 3.80
N GLN A 52 4.42 -2.08 4.09
CA GLN A 52 4.41 -3.55 4.14
C GLN A 52 4.87 -4.21 2.82
N VAL A 53 4.37 -3.72 1.68
CA VAL A 53 4.70 -4.34 0.39
C VAL A 53 6.14 -4.04 -0.01
N LEU A 54 6.59 -2.80 0.19
CA LEU A 54 7.97 -2.41 -0.12
C LEU A 54 8.97 -3.15 0.79
N ALA A 55 8.67 -3.28 2.08
CA ALA A 55 9.52 -4.04 3.01
C ALA A 55 9.57 -5.53 2.65
N ALA A 56 8.42 -6.15 2.31
CA ALA A 56 8.38 -7.54 1.88
C ALA A 56 9.16 -7.76 0.57
N ALA A 57 9.06 -6.83 -0.38
CA ALA A 57 9.82 -6.85 -1.63
C ALA A 57 11.33 -6.73 -1.37
N ALA A 58 11.74 -5.79 -0.51
CA ALA A 58 13.14 -5.62 -0.12
C ALA A 58 13.69 -6.87 0.59
N ALA A 59 12.86 -7.58 1.35
CA ALA A 59 13.18 -8.88 1.95
C ALA A 59 13.11 -10.05 0.95
N SER A 60 12.95 -9.78 -0.35
CA SER A 60 12.88 -10.78 -1.43
C SER A 60 11.77 -11.82 -1.26
N TRP A 61 10.64 -11.41 -0.65
CA TRP A 61 9.48 -12.29 -0.56
C TRP A 61 8.84 -12.51 -1.92
N ARG A 62 8.27 -13.70 -2.12
CA ARG A 62 7.38 -13.96 -3.25
C ARG A 62 6.00 -13.40 -2.92
N ILE A 63 5.54 -12.44 -3.73
CA ILE A 63 4.26 -11.75 -3.53
C ILE A 63 3.35 -12.06 -4.71
N ALA A 64 2.12 -12.47 -4.42
CA ALA A 64 1.09 -12.74 -5.42
C ALA A 64 -0.15 -11.89 -5.13
N GLU A 65 -0.71 -11.27 -6.16
CA GLU A 65 -2.01 -10.61 -6.09
C GLU A 65 -3.11 -11.65 -6.30
N VAL A 66 -4.08 -11.68 -5.39
CA VAL A 66 -5.28 -12.55 -5.52
C VAL A 66 -6.48 -11.63 -5.77
N PRO A 67 -7.11 -11.70 -6.94
CA PRO A 67 -8.31 -10.91 -7.22
C PRO A 67 -9.44 -11.29 -6.27
N VAL A 68 -9.98 -10.29 -5.55
CA VAL A 68 -11.14 -10.47 -4.67
C VAL A 68 -12.30 -9.65 -5.22
N PRO A 69 -13.49 -10.25 -5.41
CA PRO A 69 -14.67 -9.52 -5.87
C PRO A 69 -15.03 -8.39 -4.90
N TYR A 70 -14.98 -7.15 -5.39
CA TYR A 70 -15.41 -5.99 -4.62
C TYR A 70 -16.91 -5.79 -4.78
N ARG A 71 -17.63 -5.74 -3.66
CA ARG A 71 -19.02 -5.26 -3.65
C ARG A 71 -19.04 -3.73 -3.57
N PRO A 72 -20.09 -3.07 -4.11
CA PRO A 72 -20.28 -1.64 -3.92
C PRO A 72 -20.25 -1.30 -2.43
N ARG A 73 -19.40 -0.34 -2.05
CA ARG A 73 -19.34 0.15 -0.67
C ARG A 73 -20.65 0.88 -0.34
N THR A 74 -21.21 0.57 0.83
CA THR A 74 -22.21 1.42 1.50
C THR A 74 -21.49 2.48 2.35
N GLY A 75 -21.86 3.76 2.17
CA GLY A 75 -21.29 4.89 2.91
C GLY A 75 -20.05 5.57 2.28
N ARG A 76 -19.52 6.57 2.99
CA ARG A 76 -18.39 7.42 2.52
C ARG A 76 -17.04 6.89 2.98
N SER A 77 -16.02 7.08 2.14
CA SER A 77 -14.64 6.69 2.45
C SER A 77 -14.06 7.56 3.56
N LYS A 78 -13.42 6.94 4.54
CA LYS A 78 -12.71 7.63 5.64
C LYS A 78 -11.54 8.48 5.14
N VAL A 79 -10.97 8.13 3.98
CA VAL A 79 -9.78 8.77 3.41
C VAL A 79 -10.14 9.62 2.21
N THR A 80 -10.69 9.01 1.16
CA THR A 80 -11.02 9.68 -0.11
C THR A 80 -12.36 10.41 -0.11
N GLY A 81 -13.08 10.41 1.02
CA GLY A 81 -14.36 11.12 1.17
C GLY A 81 -14.22 12.60 1.53
N THR A 82 -12.98 13.07 1.82
CA THR A 82 -12.68 14.48 2.11
C THR A 82 -11.37 14.90 1.48
N VAL A 83 -11.22 16.19 1.18
CA VAL A 83 -9.96 16.78 0.67
C VAL A 83 -8.84 16.58 1.70
N ARG A 84 -9.10 16.91 2.97
CA ARG A 84 -8.13 16.74 4.07
C ARG A 84 -7.64 15.30 4.20
N GLY A 85 -8.55 14.33 4.19
CA GLY A 85 -8.18 12.91 4.28
C GLY A 85 -7.32 12.45 3.10
N THR A 86 -7.60 12.98 1.90
CA THR A 86 -6.80 12.70 0.69
C THR A 86 -5.39 13.27 0.79
N VAL A 87 -5.23 14.52 1.23
CA VAL A 87 -3.91 15.15 1.41
C VAL A 87 -3.08 14.42 2.48
N ILE A 88 -3.69 14.05 3.61
CA ILE A 88 -3.01 13.28 4.66
C ILE A 88 -2.52 11.95 4.11
N ALA A 89 -3.35 11.23 3.35
CA ALA A 89 -2.96 9.95 2.78
C ALA A 89 -1.81 10.06 1.78
N ILE A 90 -1.84 11.06 0.90
CA ILE A 90 -0.74 11.34 -0.03
C ILE A 90 0.54 11.61 0.74
N ARG A 91 0.51 12.50 1.75
CA ARG A 91 1.69 12.84 2.55
C ARG A 91 2.27 11.61 3.26
N ASP A 92 1.42 10.81 3.90
CA ASP A 92 1.86 9.63 4.65
C ASP A 92 2.46 8.57 3.70
N MET A 93 1.89 8.37 2.50
CA MET A 93 2.45 7.46 1.49
C MET A 93 3.77 7.98 0.88
N THR A 94 3.88 9.29 0.63
CA THR A 94 5.14 9.91 0.17
C THR A 94 6.24 9.72 1.20
N ALA A 95 5.95 9.95 2.48
CA ALA A 95 6.92 9.75 3.56
C ALA A 95 7.46 8.31 3.65
N VAL A 96 6.65 7.31 3.28
CA VAL A 96 7.11 5.91 3.20
C VAL A 96 8.11 5.73 2.07
N PHE A 97 7.85 6.28 0.89
CA PHE A 97 8.80 6.22 -0.22
C PHE A 97 10.12 6.89 0.15
N ASP A 98 10.08 8.07 0.77
CA ASP A 98 11.29 8.81 1.15
C ASP A 98 12.10 8.06 2.20
N ARG A 99 11.43 7.47 3.21
CA ARG A 99 12.09 6.68 4.27
C ARG A 99 12.78 5.44 3.73
N LEU A 100 12.15 4.73 2.80
CA LEU A 100 12.70 3.49 2.24
C LEU A 100 13.74 3.75 1.14
N ALA A 101 13.68 4.88 0.45
CA ALA A 101 14.73 5.31 -0.48
C ALA A 101 16.01 5.76 0.24
N ALA A 102 15.91 6.18 1.49
CA ALA A 102 17.05 6.55 2.34
C ALA A 102 17.70 5.35 3.07
N ARG A 103 17.25 4.12 2.81
CA ARG A 103 17.82 2.87 3.33
C ARG A 103 18.61 2.15 2.24
#